data_AF-A0A0C6G1K6-F1
#
_entry.id   AF-A0A0C6G1K6-F1
#
_cell.length_a   1.000
_cell.length_b   1.000
_cell.length_c   1.000
_cell.angle_alpha   90.00
_cell.angle_beta   90.00
_cell.angle_gamma   90.00
#
_symmetry.space_group_name_H-M   'P 1'
#
loop_
_entity.id
_entity.type
_entity.pdbx_description
1 polymer ?
#
loop_
_entity_poly.entity_id
_entity_poly.type
_entity_poly.pdbx_seq_one_letter_code
_entity_poly.pdbx_strand_id
1 'polypeptide(L)' 'MRRAVLLLALLAPFLAPAAALAEDVPRTGEREVCEAKADRSGITGDGRATFLRECEAGERLVRGSAPR' A
#
# COMPACT_ATOMS: atom_id res chain seq x y z
N MET A 1 0.04 11.05 -54.09
CA MET A 1 -0.71 10.14 -53.20
C MET A 1 0.08 8.85 -52.99
N ARG A 2 0.08 8.34 -51.75
CA ARG A 2 0.52 7.00 -51.29
C ARG A 2 1.89 6.75 -50.66
N ARG A 3 2.90 7.63 -50.74
CA ARG A 3 4.21 7.32 -50.10
C ARG A 3 4.64 8.20 -48.91
N ALA A 4 4.02 9.36 -48.71
CA ALA A 4 4.35 10.24 -47.59
C ALA A 4 3.35 10.16 -46.42
N VAL A 5 2.50 9.12 -46.37
CA VAL A 5 1.62 8.85 -45.22
C VAL A 5 2.37 8.09 -44.11
N LEU A 6 3.64 7.72 -44.33
CA LEU A 6 4.51 7.06 -43.35
C LEU A 6 5.18 8.04 -42.36
N LEU A 7 4.58 9.20 -42.09
CA LEU A 7 4.97 10.13 -41.02
C LEU A 7 3.91 10.21 -39.91
N LEU A 8 3.07 9.18 -39.80
CA LEU A 8 1.99 9.04 -38.80
C LEU A 8 2.32 8.01 -37.70
N ALA A 9 3.60 7.72 -37.47
CA ALA A 9 4.05 6.76 -36.44
C ALA A 9 4.95 7.38 -35.36
N LEU A 10 4.92 8.72 -35.20
CA LEU A 10 5.56 9.42 -34.08
C LEU A 10 4.59 9.69 -32.90
N LEU A 11 3.42 9.05 -32.92
CA LEU A 11 2.51 8.95 -31.78
C LEU A 11 2.92 7.76 -30.90
N ALA A 12 4.04 7.91 -30.19
CA ALA A 12 4.26 7.13 -28.97
C ALA A 12 4.12 8.12 -27.80
N PRO A 13 2.92 8.35 -27.25
CA PRO A 13 2.86 8.82 -25.88
C PRO A 13 3.59 7.76 -25.07
N PHE A 14 4.75 8.14 -24.55
CA PHE A 14 5.53 7.37 -23.60
C PHE A 14 4.57 6.97 -22.48
N LEU A 15 4.15 5.71 -22.52
CA LEU A 15 3.20 5.14 -21.59
C LEU A 15 3.90 5.17 -20.23
N ALA A 16 3.61 6.19 -19.43
CA ALA A 16 4.08 6.23 -18.05
C ALA A 16 3.56 4.97 -17.37
N PRO A 17 4.43 4.11 -16.79
CA PRO A 17 3.94 3.15 -15.84
C PRO A 17 3.51 3.97 -14.64
N ALA A 18 2.20 4.15 -14.46
CA ALA A 18 1.61 4.40 -13.16
C ALA A 18 1.90 3.16 -12.31
N ALA A 19 3.14 3.03 -11.84
CA ALA A 19 3.47 2.13 -10.76
C ALA A 19 2.67 2.65 -9.57
N ALA A 20 1.58 1.92 -9.31
CA ALA A 20 0.72 1.98 -8.15
C ALA A 20 1.26 2.92 -7.08
N LEU A 21 0.55 4.04 -6.88
CA LEU A 21 0.44 4.57 -5.55
C LEU A 21 0.07 3.35 -4.71
N ALA A 22 0.99 2.94 -3.83
CA ALA A 22 0.71 1.94 -2.83
C ALA A 22 -0.37 2.57 -1.99
N GLU A 23 -1.60 2.38 -2.43
CA GLU A 23 -2.78 2.83 -1.76
C GLU A 23 -2.71 2.09 -0.44
N ASP A 24 -2.59 2.89 0.61
CA ASP A 24 -2.47 2.49 1.99
C ASP A 24 -3.84 1.95 2.41
N VAL A 25 -4.27 0.87 1.74
CA VAL A 25 -5.48 0.15 2.05
C VAL A 25 -5.09 -0.74 3.22
N PRO A 26 -5.59 -0.47 4.44
CA PRO A 26 -5.34 -1.33 5.57
C PRO A 26 -5.79 -2.74 5.17
N ARG A 27 -4.83 -3.65 5.05
CA ARG A 27 -5.15 -5.04 4.73
C ARG A 27 -5.75 -5.61 5.99
N THR A 28 -6.94 -6.17 5.87
CA THR A 28 -7.79 -6.67 6.98
C THR A 28 -7.04 -7.52 8.03
N GLY A 29 -5.95 -8.21 7.66
CA GLY A 29 -5.15 -9.00 8.61
C GLY A 29 -4.20 -8.21 9.54
N GLU A 30 -3.83 -6.97 9.22
CA GLU A 30 -2.94 -6.15 10.07
C GLU A 30 -3.63 -5.82 11.41
N ARG A 31 -4.90 -5.44 11.31
CA ARG A 31 -5.71 -5.09 12.46
C ARG A 31 -5.93 -6.29 13.38
N GLU A 32 -6.23 -7.48 12.86
CA GLU A 32 -6.40 -8.68 13.69
C GLU A 32 -5.14 -9.04 14.48
N VAL A 33 -3.95 -8.90 13.88
CA VAL A 33 -2.67 -9.11 14.58
C VAL A 33 -2.51 -8.11 15.73
N CYS A 34 -2.87 -6.86 15.51
CA CYS A 34 -2.79 -5.80 16.51
C CYS A 34 -3.83 -5.94 17.61
N GLU A 35 -5.07 -6.30 17.30
CA GLU A 35 -6.11 -6.62 18.28
C GLU A 35 -5.65 -7.79 19.18
N ALA A 36 -5.10 -8.86 18.59
CA ALA A 36 -4.59 -9.99 19.37
C ALA A 36 -3.37 -9.64 20.22
N LYS A 37 -2.50 -8.71 19.77
CA LYS A 37 -1.40 -8.19 20.62
C LYS A 37 -1.95 -7.35 21.77
N ALA A 38 -2.91 -6.47 21.52
CA ALA A 38 -3.52 -5.65 22.55
C ALA A 38 -4.13 -6.53 23.65
N ASP A 39 -4.88 -7.56 23.26
CA ASP A 39 -5.54 -8.48 24.18
C ASP A 39 -4.53 -9.29 25.01
N ARG A 40 -3.47 -9.84 24.37
CA ARG A 40 -2.39 -10.54 25.08
C ARG A 40 -1.61 -9.63 26.04
N SER A 41 -1.48 -8.36 25.71
CA SER A 41 -0.81 -7.35 26.53
C SER A 41 -1.72 -6.69 27.57
N GLY A 42 -3.02 -7.06 27.61
CA GLY A 42 -4.00 -6.47 28.52
C GLY A 42 -4.29 -4.98 28.25
N ILE A 43 -4.00 -4.49 27.05
CA ILE A 43 -4.23 -3.09 26.67
C ILE A 43 -5.72 -2.91 26.38
N THR A 44 -6.39 -2.20 27.27
CA THR A 44 -7.83 -1.94 27.22
C THR A 44 -8.12 -0.45 27.42
N GLY A 45 -9.39 -0.06 27.29
CA GLY A 45 -9.84 1.32 27.47
C GLY A 45 -9.17 2.29 26.49
N ASP A 46 -8.90 3.51 26.96
CA ASP A 46 -8.41 4.61 26.12
C ASP A 46 -7.02 4.32 25.49
N GLY A 47 -6.21 3.48 26.14
CA GLY A 47 -4.91 3.07 25.62
C GLY A 47 -4.99 2.18 24.37
N ARG A 48 -6.12 1.49 24.17
CA ARG A 48 -6.30 0.51 23.09
C ARG A 48 -6.29 1.15 21.71
N ALA A 49 -6.99 2.28 21.54
CA ALA A 49 -7.07 2.95 20.25
C ALA A 49 -5.69 3.47 19.80
N THR A 50 -4.91 4.03 20.73
CA THR A 50 -3.54 4.47 20.45
C THR A 50 -2.64 3.30 20.12
N PHE A 51 -2.70 2.22 20.91
CA PHE A 51 -1.91 1.03 20.63
C PHE A 51 -2.21 0.43 19.25
N LEU A 52 -3.49 0.33 18.86
CA LEU A 52 -3.87 -0.20 17.55
C LEU A 52 -3.29 0.64 16.41
N ARG A 53 -3.36 1.97 16.49
CA ARG A 53 -2.79 2.86 15.46
C ARG A 53 -1.28 2.67 15.30
N GLU A 54 -0.55 2.69 16.42
CA GLU A 54 0.91 2.51 16.39
C GLU A 54 1.31 1.11 15.92
N CYS A 55 0.56 0.10 16.33
CA CYS A 55 0.79 -1.28 15.90
C CYS A 55 0.55 -1.45 14.40
N GLU A 56 -0.57 -0.96 13.86
CA GLU A 56 -0.89 -1.04 12.44
C GLU A 56 0.16 -0.32 11.58
N ALA A 57 0.62 0.86 12.02
CA ALA A 57 1.72 1.57 11.38
C ALA A 57 3.02 0.74 11.38
N GLY A 58 3.37 0.11 12.50
CA GLY A 58 4.52 -0.79 12.59
C GLY A 58 4.42 -2.02 11.68
N GLU A 59 3.26 -2.69 11.66
CA GLU A 59 3.02 -3.87 10.81
C GLU A 59 3.12 -3.52 9.31
N ARG A 60 2.74 -2.30 8.92
CA ARG A 60 2.90 -1.79 7.55
C ARG A 60 4.36 -1.60 7.16
N LEU A 61 5.18 -1.06 8.07
CA LEU A 61 6.62 -0.88 7.84
C LEU A 61 7.34 -2.22 7.67
N VAL A 62 7.02 -3.22 8.51
CA VAL A 62 7.59 -4.57 8.43
C VAL A 62 7.27 -5.21 7.08
N ARG A 63 6.03 -5.10 6.59
CA ARG A 63 5.61 -5.66 5.31
C ARG A 63 6.18 -4.91 4.11
N GLY A 64 6.29 -3.58 4.18
CA GLY A 64 6.95 -2.78 3.14
C GLY A 64 8.44 -3.11 3.00
N SER A 65 9.05 -3.62 4.07
CA SER A 65 10.46 -4.04 4.11
C SER A 65 10.66 -5.52 3.74
N ALA A 66 9.58 -6.30 3.57
CA ALA A 66 9.68 -7.71 3.18
C ALA A 66 9.95 -7.82 1.66
N PRO A 67 10.91 -8.68 1.23
CA PRO A 67 11.15 -8.93 -0.18
C PRO A 67 9.88 -9.51 -0.82
N ARG A 68 9.48 -8.95 -1.97
CA ARG A 68 8.31 -9.39 -2.75
C ARG A 68 8.63 -10.62 -3.59
#